data_AF-A0A3M8D801-F1
#
_entry.id   AF-A0A3M8D801-F1
#
_cell.length_a   1.000
_cell.length_b   1.000
_cell.length_c   1.000
_cell.angle_alpha   90.00
_cell.angle_beta   90.00
_cell.angle_gamma   90.00
#
_symmetry.space_group_name_H-M   'P 1'
#
loop_
_entity.id
_entity.type
_entity.pdbx_description
1 polymer ?
#
loop_
_entity_poly.entity_id
_entity_poly.type
_entity_poly.pdbx_seq_one_letter_code
_entity_poly.pdbx_strand_id
1 'polypeptide(L)'
;MIRKVVVALISSLLFCVILAWFNYIPAAQQQPNTYYWSFFSLVAIYLIYAIPVYIVGGVPVSIGIEALNRQIAWANPVIVYLFRFIAYAVAGALLMALLQFGITIHLLTSRSLFSAGFGMLASLLYLHVWLVSFWVVKEKRKVW
;
A
#
# COMPACT_ATOMS: atom_id res chain seq x y z
N MET A 1 -2.53 1.00 17.63
CA MET A 1 -1.33 1.50 16.94
C MET A 1 -0.39 0.39 16.51
N ILE A 2 0.11 -0.45 17.43
CA ILE A 2 1.04 -1.56 17.11
C ILE A 2 0.52 -2.45 15.96
N ARG A 3 -0.75 -2.88 16.00
CA ARG A 3 -1.35 -3.66 14.90
C ARG A 3 -1.24 -2.98 13.54
N LYS A 4 -1.49 -1.67 13.47
CA LYS A 4 -1.41 -0.90 12.22
C LYS A 4 0.01 -0.87 11.66
N VAL A 5 1.01 -0.71 12.54
CA VAL A 5 2.42 -0.76 12.15
C VAL A 5 2.81 -2.16 11.66
N VAL A 6 2.41 -3.22 12.37
CA VAL A 6 2.67 -4.60 11.93
C VAL A 6 2.00 -4.89 10.58
N VAL A 7 0.75 -4.49 10.39
CA VAL A 7 0.06 -4.60 9.11
C VAL A 7 0.78 -3.80 8.03
N ALA A 8 1.26 -2.60 8.33
CA ALA A 8 2.02 -1.78 7.38
C ALA A 8 3.29 -2.49 6.90
N LEU A 9 4.03 -3.13 7.82
CA LEU A 9 5.24 -3.91 7.51
C LEU A 9 4.92 -5.17 6.68
N ILE A 10 3.84 -5.88 7.01
CA ILE A 10 3.44 -7.07 6.26
C ILE A 10 2.98 -6.67 4.85
N SER A 11 2.16 -5.62 4.74
CA SER A 11 1.67 -5.13 3.45
C SER A 11 2.79 -4.60 2.58
N SER A 12 3.77 -3.87 3.14
CA SER A 12 4.92 -3.40 2.36
C SER A 12 5.75 -4.57 1.85
N LEU A 13 5.99 -5.59 2.68
CA LEU A 13 6.69 -6.81 2.27
C LEU A 13 5.96 -7.54 1.14
N LEU A 14 4.65 -7.79 1.29
CA LEU A 14 3.85 -8.45 0.26
C LEU A 14 3.86 -7.65 -1.05
N PHE A 15 3.68 -6.34 -0.98
CA PHE A 15 3.73 -5.47 -2.15
C PHE A 15 5.09 -5.53 -2.85
N CYS A 16 6.20 -5.48 -2.10
CA CYS A 16 7.55 -5.55 -2.65
C CYS A 16 7.86 -6.90 -3.29
N VAL A 17 7.37 -8.01 -2.72
CA VAL A 17 7.50 -9.35 -3.31
C VAL A 17 6.74 -9.43 -4.63
N ILE A 18 5.50 -8.94 -4.69
CA ILE A 18 4.70 -8.89 -5.92
C ILE A 18 5.43 -8.03 -6.98
N LEU A 19 5.92 -6.86 -6.58
CA LEU A 19 6.63 -5.97 -7.50
C LEU A 19 7.93 -6.59 -8.01
N ALA A 20 8.72 -7.24 -7.15
CA ALA A 20 9.94 -7.94 -7.55
C ALA A 20 9.62 -9.10 -8.50
N TRP A 21 8.52 -9.81 -8.29
CA TRP A 21 8.08 -10.87 -9.19
C TRP A 21 7.83 -10.38 -10.62
N PHE A 22 7.20 -9.20 -10.77
CA PHE A 22 6.98 -8.59 -12.08
C PHE A 22 8.25 -8.04 -12.75
N ASN A 23 9.26 -7.66 -11.97
CA ASN A 23 10.46 -7.00 -12.48
C ASN A 23 11.68 -7.92 -12.57
N TYR A 24 11.63 -9.13 -11.99
CA TYR A 24 12.72 -10.07 -12.01
C TYR A 24 12.86 -10.75 -13.38
N ILE A 25 14.09 -10.80 -13.89
CA ILE A 25 14.42 -11.47 -15.15
C ILE A 25 15.18 -12.77 -14.81
N PRO A 26 14.60 -13.96 -15.09
CA PRO A 26 15.23 -15.24 -14.81
C PRO A 26 16.57 -15.39 -15.53
N ALA A 27 17.54 -16.07 -14.90
CA ALA A 27 18.89 -16.26 -15.44
C ALA A 27 18.92 -16.78 -16.89
N ALA A 28 17.99 -17.67 -17.26
CA ALA A 28 17.89 -18.22 -18.61
C ALA A 28 17.52 -17.18 -19.69
N GLN A 29 16.97 -16.03 -19.30
CA GLN A 29 16.55 -14.94 -20.20
C GLN A 29 17.49 -13.74 -20.13
N GLN A 30 18.55 -13.82 -19.32
CA GLN A 30 19.49 -12.72 -19.14
C GLN A 30 20.44 -12.63 -20.34
N GLN A 31 20.59 -11.41 -20.85
CA GLN A 31 21.50 -11.14 -21.95
C GLN A 31 22.94 -10.99 -21.42
N PRO A 32 23.94 -11.47 -22.19
CA PRO A 32 25.33 -11.27 -21.83
C PRO A 32 25.67 -9.77 -21.78
N ASN A 33 26.58 -9.40 -20.89
CA ASN A 33 27.04 -8.02 -20.66
C ASN A 33 25.98 -7.03 -20.14
N THR A 34 24.84 -7.50 -19.63
CA THR A 34 23.82 -6.68 -18.97
C THR A 34 23.75 -7.00 -17.49
N TYR A 35 23.72 -5.98 -16.63
CA TYR A 35 23.54 -6.17 -15.19
C TYR A 35 22.06 -6.40 -14.86
N TYR A 36 21.79 -7.48 -14.14
CA TYR A 36 20.45 -7.80 -13.63
C TYR A 36 20.49 -7.91 -12.11
N TRP A 37 19.49 -7.33 -11.45
CA TRP A 37 19.31 -7.49 -10.02
C TRP A 37 18.79 -8.90 -9.70
N SER A 38 19.32 -9.49 -8.62
CA SER A 38 18.72 -10.71 -8.06
C SER A 38 17.34 -10.41 -7.49
N PHE A 39 16.47 -11.43 -7.43
CA PHE A 39 15.12 -11.29 -6.86
C PHE A 39 15.15 -10.71 -5.44
N PHE A 40 16.01 -11.24 -4.57
CA PHE A 40 16.14 -10.76 -3.19
C PHE A 40 16.67 -9.32 -3.10
N SER A 41 17.58 -8.94 -4.00
CA SER A 41 18.06 -7.56 -4.10
C SER A 41 16.93 -6.60 -4.49
N LEU A 42 16.07 -6.98 -5.44
CA LEU A 42 14.90 -6.19 -5.82
C LEU A 42 13.96 -5.99 -4.62
N VAL A 43 13.59 -7.08 -3.92
CA VAL A 43 12.74 -7.00 -2.73
C VAL A 43 13.34 -6.09 -1.66
N ALA A 44 14.64 -6.23 -1.37
CA ALA A 44 15.32 -5.42 -0.37
C ALA A 44 15.32 -3.92 -0.72
N ILE A 45 15.65 -3.57 -1.96
CA ILE A 45 15.63 -2.17 -2.42
C ILE A 45 14.21 -1.60 -2.32
N TYR A 46 13.20 -2.34 -2.80
CA TYR A 46 11.82 -1.88 -2.73
C TYR A 46 11.34 -1.68 -1.29
N LEU A 47 11.73 -2.57 -0.36
CA LEU A 47 11.41 -2.44 1.06
C LEU A 47 11.98 -1.17 1.69
N ILE A 48 13.22 -0.80 1.34
CA ILE A 48 13.87 0.42 1.85
C ILE A 48 13.03 1.66 1.52
N TYR A 49 12.42 1.71 0.33
CA TYR A 49 11.55 2.82 -0.07
C TYR A 49 10.10 2.66 0.41
N ALA A 50 9.55 1.44 0.39
CA ALA A 50 8.14 1.20 0.72
C ALA A 50 7.86 1.32 2.22
N ILE A 51 8.76 0.82 3.09
CA ILE A 51 8.53 0.84 4.55
C ILE A 51 8.28 2.28 5.07
N PRO A 52 9.15 3.28 4.78
CA PRO A 52 8.90 4.66 5.22
C PRO A 52 7.56 5.21 4.71
N VAL A 53 7.20 4.93 3.46
CA VAL A 53 5.94 5.39 2.87
C VAL A 53 4.73 4.77 3.58
N TYR A 54 4.77 3.47 3.85
CA TYR A 54 3.71 2.77 4.57
C TYR A 54 3.58 3.23 6.03
N ILE A 55 4.70 3.46 6.72
CA ILE A 55 4.70 3.86 8.14
C ILE A 55 4.35 5.34 8.29
N VAL A 56 5.02 6.23 7.58
CA VAL A 56 4.87 7.69 7.74
C VAL A 56 3.61 8.18 7.01
N GLY A 57 3.31 7.62 5.85
CA GLY A 57 2.13 7.98 5.08
C GLY A 57 0.91 7.12 5.43
N GLY A 58 1.05 5.82 5.22
CA GLY A 58 -0.07 4.87 5.33
C GLY A 58 -0.69 4.77 6.72
N VAL A 59 0.13 4.67 7.78
CA VAL A 59 -0.39 4.52 9.15
C VAL A 59 -1.20 5.76 9.58
N PRO A 60 -0.72 7.01 9.50
CA PRO A 60 -1.51 8.19 9.86
C PRO A 60 -2.80 8.33 9.04
N VAL A 61 -2.73 8.11 7.72
CA VAL A 61 -3.92 8.11 6.85
C VAL A 61 -4.95 7.08 7.33
N SER A 62 -4.50 5.88 7.68
CA SER A 62 -5.39 4.82 8.20
C SER A 62 -6.08 5.20 9.51
N ILE A 63 -5.44 6.04 10.33
CA ILE A 63 -6.03 6.55 11.58
C ILE A 63 -7.07 7.63 11.25
N GLY A 64 -6.75 8.53 10.31
CA GLY A 64 -7.68 9.55 9.82
C GLY A 64 -8.96 8.95 9.22
N ILE A 65 -8.83 7.91 8.39
CA ILE A 65 -9.98 7.20 7.80
C ILE A 65 -10.84 6.55 8.88
N GLU A 66 -10.24 5.96 9.92
CA GLU A 66 -11.00 5.41 11.05
C GLU A 66 -11.71 6.49 11.86
N ALA A 67 -11.05 7.62 12.12
CA ALA A 67 -11.65 8.74 12.83
C ALA A 67 -12.87 9.28 12.06
N LEU A 68 -12.74 9.48 10.74
CA LEU A 68 -13.84 9.90 9.87
C LEU A 68 -14.97 8.87 9.87
N ASN A 69 -14.65 7.58 9.80
CA ASN A 69 -15.64 6.51 9.82
C ASN A 69 -16.43 6.45 11.14
N ARG A 70 -15.82 6.81 12.27
CA ARG A 70 -16.48 6.83 13.59
C ARG A 70 -17.45 8.00 13.77
N GLN A 71 -17.24 9.10 13.05
CA GLN A 71 -18.13 10.28 13.12
C GLN A 71 -19.43 10.06 12.34
N ILE A 72 -19.44 9.10 11.42
CA ILE A 72 -20.58 8.81 10.56
C ILE A 72 -21.33 7.62 11.15
N ALA A 73 -22.61 7.82 11.48
CA ALA A 73 -23.49 6.76 11.96
C ALA A 73 -23.96 5.90 10.78
N TRP A 74 -23.13 4.93 10.37
CA TRP A 74 -23.44 4.04 9.26
C TRP A 74 -24.49 2.99 9.65
N ALA A 75 -25.53 2.85 8.84
CA ALA A 75 -26.59 1.85 9.08
C ALA A 75 -26.23 0.44 8.55
N ASN A 76 -25.35 0.33 7.55
CA ASN A 76 -25.06 -0.93 6.87
C ASN A 76 -23.55 -1.24 6.79
N PRO A 77 -23.10 -2.43 7.23
CA PRO A 77 -21.69 -2.85 7.18
C PRO A 77 -21.10 -2.85 5.76
N VAL A 78 -21.91 -3.14 4.72
CA VAL A 78 -21.47 -3.12 3.33
C VAL A 78 -21.10 -1.70 2.89
N ILE A 79 -21.88 -0.70 3.34
CA ILE A 79 -21.61 0.71 3.02
C ILE A 79 -20.33 1.16 3.74
N VAL A 80 -20.10 0.73 4.98
CA VAL A 80 -18.85 0.99 5.72
C VAL A 80 -17.65 0.42 4.96
N TYR A 81 -17.76 -0.81 4.47
CA TYR A 81 -16.69 -1.42 3.68
C TYR A 81 -16.43 -0.65 2.39
N LEU A 82 -17.47 -0.31 1.63
CA LEU A 82 -17.33 0.42 0.37
C LEU A 82 -16.74 1.82 0.59
N PHE A 83 -17.17 2.52 1.63
CA PHE A 83 -16.60 3.80 2.03
C PHE A 83 -15.11 3.69 2.32
N ARG A 84 -14.71 2.71 3.17
CA ARG A 84 -13.30 2.46 3.47
C ARG A 84 -12.53 2.10 2.21
N PHE A 85 -13.06 1.23 1.36
CA PHE A 85 -12.42 0.84 0.12
C PHE A 85 -12.09 2.05 -0.76
N ILE A 86 -13.07 2.94 -0.98
CA ILE A 86 -12.87 4.17 -1.76
C ILE A 86 -11.91 5.12 -1.04
N ALA A 87 -12.05 5.32 0.27
CA ALA A 87 -11.19 6.21 1.04
C ALA A 87 -9.72 5.77 1.01
N TYR A 88 -9.44 4.48 1.18
CA TYR A 88 -8.09 3.93 1.07
C TYR A 88 -7.56 4.03 -0.36
N ALA A 89 -8.37 3.72 -1.38
CA ALA A 89 -7.97 3.85 -2.78
C ALA A 89 -7.56 5.28 -3.13
N VAL A 90 -8.41 6.25 -2.79
CA VAL A 90 -8.17 7.69 -3.02
C VAL A 90 -6.95 8.15 -2.23
N ALA A 91 -6.84 7.80 -0.96
CA ALA A 91 -5.71 8.23 -0.14
C ALA A 91 -4.39 7.65 -0.64
N GLY A 92 -4.38 6.39 -1.10
CA GLY A 92 -3.21 5.76 -1.71
C GLY A 92 -2.79 6.44 -3.01
N ALA A 93 -3.75 6.74 -3.88
CA ALA A 93 -3.49 7.48 -5.11
C ALA A 93 -2.96 8.89 -4.83
N LEU A 94 -3.57 9.63 -3.90
CA LEU A 94 -3.14 10.96 -3.49
C LEU A 94 -1.74 10.96 -2.89
N LEU A 95 -1.44 9.99 -2.02
CA LEU A 95 -0.14 9.89 -1.36
C LEU A 95 0.97 9.62 -2.38
N MET A 96 0.71 8.75 -3.36
CA MET A 96 1.68 8.48 -4.42
C MET A 96 1.83 9.68 -5.38
N ALA A 97 0.74 10.38 -5.70
CA ALA A 97 0.81 11.62 -6.47
C ALA A 97 1.63 12.71 -5.74
N LEU A 98 1.47 12.82 -4.42
CA LEU A 98 2.24 13.75 -3.58
C LEU A 98 3.74 13.39 -3.56
N LEU A 99 4.07 12.11 -3.40
CA LEU A 99 5.46 11.62 -3.47
C LEU A 99 6.08 11.93 -4.84
N GLN A 100 5.35 11.69 -5.92
CA GLN A 100 5.84 11.97 -7.27
C GLN A 100 6.09 13.46 -7.50
N PHE A 101 5.19 14.31 -7.01
CA PHE A 101 5.34 15.77 -7.08
C PHE A 101 6.62 16.23 -6.37
N GLY A 102 6.89 15.68 -5.18
CA GLY A 102 8.11 15.98 -4.41
C GLY A 102 9.40 15.56 -5.10
N ILE A 103 9.38 14.49 -5.90
CA ILE A 103 10.58 13.95 -6.58
C ILE A 103 10.82 14.63 -7.94
N THR A 104 9.75 14.88 -8.72
CA THR A 104 9.91 15.20 -10.16
C THR A 104 9.66 16.67 -10.51
N ILE A 105 9.08 17.50 -9.62
CA ILE A 105 8.75 18.95 -9.81
C ILE A 105 7.88 19.28 -11.07
N HIS A 106 7.70 18.37 -12.02
CA HIS A 106 6.93 18.54 -13.24
C HIS A 106 5.45 18.13 -13.11
N LEU A 107 4.60 18.76 -13.93
CA LEU A 107 3.15 18.58 -14.03
C LEU A 107 2.70 17.11 -14.18
N LEU A 108 1.47 16.85 -13.73
CA LEU A 108 0.68 15.62 -13.92
C LEU A 108 0.73 15.13 -15.38
N THR A 109 1.70 14.28 -15.69
CA THR A 109 1.84 13.61 -16.99
C THR A 109 1.12 12.26 -16.94
N SER A 110 0.86 11.63 -18.09
CA SER A 110 0.30 10.26 -18.18
C SER A 110 1.04 9.22 -17.32
N ARG A 111 2.37 9.35 -17.18
CA ARG A 111 3.21 8.55 -16.26
C ARG A 111 2.82 8.71 -14.78
N SER A 112 2.34 9.89 -14.38
CA SER A 112 1.91 10.19 -13.00
C SER A 112 0.59 9.50 -12.65
N LEU A 113 -0.33 9.37 -13.62
CA LEU A 113 -1.57 8.61 -13.42
C LEU A 113 -1.30 7.11 -13.26
N PHE A 114 -0.34 6.58 -14.01
CA PHE A 114 0.07 5.18 -13.88
C PHE A 114 0.72 4.90 -12.52
N SER A 115 1.56 5.82 -12.01
CA SER A 115 2.15 5.67 -10.68
C SER A 115 1.11 5.79 -9.56
N ALA A 116 0.11 6.67 -9.69
CA ALA A 116 -1.01 6.76 -8.75
C ALA A 116 -1.77 5.42 -8.59
N GLY A 117 -1.87 4.64 -9.68
CA GLY A 117 -2.42 3.28 -9.66
C GLY A 117 -1.69 2.35 -8.69
N PHE A 118 -0.35 2.40 -8.64
CA PHE A 118 0.43 1.62 -7.67
C PHE A 118 0.17 2.07 -6.22
N GLY A 119 0.00 3.38 -5.99
CA GLY A 119 -0.39 3.91 -4.68
C GLY A 119 -1.75 3.40 -4.22
N MET A 120 -2.73 3.38 -5.12
CA MET A 120 -4.06 2.80 -4.87
C MET A 120 -3.96 1.31 -4.53
N LEU A 121 -3.23 0.52 -5.33
CA LEU A 121 -3.06 -0.91 -5.07
C LEU A 121 -2.36 -1.18 -3.73
N ALA A 122 -1.31 -0.42 -3.42
CA ALA A 122 -0.58 -0.52 -2.16
C ALA A 122 -1.48 -0.25 -0.94
N SER A 123 -2.31 0.78 -1.02
CA SER A 123 -3.26 1.16 0.04
C SER A 123 -4.41 0.16 0.18
N LEU A 124 -4.93 -0.37 -0.93
CA LEU A 124 -5.93 -1.43 -0.90
C LEU A 124 -5.36 -2.72 -0.31
N LEU A 125 -4.12 -3.09 -0.63
CA LEU A 125 -3.45 -4.23 -0.01
C LEU A 125 -3.37 -4.06 1.51
N TYR A 126 -3.02 -2.86 1.99
CA TYR A 126 -3.03 -2.53 3.41
C TYR A 126 -4.41 -2.75 4.04
N LEU A 127 -5.48 -2.24 3.42
CA LEU A 127 -6.85 -2.44 3.91
C LEU A 127 -7.19 -3.93 4.06
N HIS A 128 -6.86 -4.76 3.06
CA HIS A 128 -7.20 -6.18 3.09
C HIS A 128 -6.37 -6.96 4.11
N VAL A 129 -5.07 -6.69 4.22
CA VAL A 129 -4.22 -7.29 5.27
C VAL A 129 -4.70 -6.86 6.66
N TRP A 130 -5.09 -5.59 6.81
CA TRP A 130 -5.68 -5.08 8.05
C TRP A 130 -6.97 -5.81 8.42
N LEU A 131 -7.88 -6.01 7.47
CA LEU A 131 -9.11 -6.77 7.69
C LEU A 131 -8.83 -8.22 8.09
N VAL A 132 -7.91 -8.89 7.40
CA VAL A 132 -7.50 -10.28 7.71
C VAL A 132 -6.86 -10.38 9.09
N SER A 133 -6.16 -9.35 9.56
CA SER A 133 -5.53 -9.36 10.89
C SER A 133 -6.52 -9.54 12.05
N PHE A 134 -7.79 -9.12 11.88
CA PHE A 134 -8.85 -9.35 12.87
C PHE A 134 -9.40 -10.78 12.86
N TRP A 135 -9.19 -11.54 11.79
CA TRP A 135 -9.59 -12.95 11.75
C TRP A 135 -8.56 -13.83 12.47
N VAL A 136 -7.27 -13.47 12.34
CA VAL A 136 -6.16 -14.21 12.94
C VAL A 136 -6.12 -14.00 14.46
N VAL A 137 -6.26 -12.75 14.91
CA VAL A 137 -6.38 -12.44 16.34
C VAL A 137 -7.87 -12.48 16.67
N LYS A 138 -8.36 -13.53 17.34
CA LYS A 138 -9.76 -13.71 17.83
C LYS A 138 -10.22 -12.63 18.83
N GLU A 139 -10.00 -11.38 18.50
CA GLU A 139 -10.52 -10.26 19.24
C GLU A 139 -11.98 -10.10 18.83
N LYS A 140 -12.89 -10.06 19.82
CA LYS A 140 -14.31 -9.85 19.57
C LYS A 140 -14.42 -8.63 18.65
N ARG A 141 -15.03 -8.80 17.47
CA ARG A 141 -15.39 -7.71 16.56
C ARG A 141 -16.24 -6.73 17.35
N LYS A 142 -15.62 -5.77 18.04
CA LYS A 142 -16.30 -4.58 18.54
C LYS A 142 -16.52 -3.72 17.31
N VAL A 143 -17.58 -4.14 16.61
CA VAL A 143 -18.41 -3.41 15.66
C VAL A 143 -17.63 -2.57 14.65
N TRP A 144 -17.72 -3.01 13.40
CA TRP A 144 -17.89 -2.15 12.23
C TRP A 144 -17.78 -0.64 12.48
#